data_AF-A0A938NBX2-F1
#
_entry.id   AF-A0A938NBX2-F1
#
_cell.length_a   1.000
_cell.length_b   1.000
_cell.length_c   1.000
_cell.angle_alpha   90.00
_cell.angle_beta   90.00
_cell.angle_gamma   90.00
#
_symmetry.space_group_name_H-M   'P 1'
#
loop_
_entity.id
_entity.type
_entity.pdbx_description
1 polymer ?
#
loop_
_entity_poly.entity_id
_entity_poly.type
_entity_poly.pdbx_seq_one_letter_code
_entity_poly.pdbx_strand_id
1 'polypeptide(L)'
;MHRGTVTVASTEFGSNTFFGNGVIVPGGQRLPDDILLGICTIADQKTMRSGSAWFGHPAFELPHREVVEYDAQFTFDPTPWRYTVRIFWELMRFAVPALPAVTVLAWFALVTAWSAVPLPLFLLVALPAATFICGVAFTAFVVVTKWSLLGKVQPAMHPLWSSWASRWDLMCLAWHLSAGPIVSQLDGTLMLNALLRATGVNVGRRVVLGSGFAEDLPDPDMLTFEDGCTVDCLFQAHTFEDRVLKMDRIAIRAGATVGNNAVLLYGADIGAGARVAPQSVVLKHERLQPGLTYAGFPTRPV
;
A
#
# COMPACT_ATOMS: atom_id res chain seq x y z
N MET A 1 -25.67 8.00 -2.44
CA MET A 1 -26.45 9.00 -3.20
C MET A 1 -26.79 8.37 -4.54
N HIS A 2 -28.08 8.17 -4.84
CA HIS A 2 -28.55 7.63 -6.12
C HIS A 2 -29.55 8.62 -6.70
N ARG A 3 -29.26 9.15 -7.90
CA ARG A 3 -30.12 10.13 -8.59
C ARG A 3 -30.50 11.36 -7.74
N GLY A 4 -29.55 11.91 -6.99
CA GLY A 4 -29.78 13.08 -6.13
C GLY A 4 -30.42 12.77 -4.77
N THR A 5 -30.83 11.53 -4.51
CA THR A 5 -31.37 11.12 -3.22
C THR A 5 -30.31 10.41 -2.38
N VAL A 6 -30.19 10.79 -1.11
CA VAL A 6 -29.36 10.09 -0.12
C VAL A 6 -30.28 9.23 0.73
N THR A 7 -30.16 7.90 0.60
CA THR A 7 -30.82 6.95 1.49
C THR A 7 -29.91 6.68 2.67
N VAL A 8 -30.43 6.90 3.88
CA VAL A 8 -29.76 6.56 5.14
C VAL A 8 -30.53 5.41 5.77
N ALA A 9 -29.84 4.31 6.05
CA ALA A 9 -30.43 3.12 6.65
C ALA A 9 -29.44 2.47 7.61
N SER A 10 -29.95 1.89 8.69
CA SER A 10 -29.12 1.16 9.66
C SER A 10 -28.48 -0.05 8.99
N THR A 11 -27.18 -0.23 9.19
CA THR A 11 -26.42 -1.36 8.67
C THR A 11 -25.78 -2.06 9.86
N GLU A 12 -26.01 -3.36 9.99
CA GLU A 12 -25.53 -4.17 11.13
C GLU A 12 -24.49 -5.18 10.65
N PHE A 13 -23.44 -5.34 11.44
CA PHE A 13 -22.33 -6.25 11.15
C PHE A 13 -22.22 -7.28 12.27
N GLY A 14 -22.12 -8.54 11.88
CA GLY A 14 -21.80 -9.62 12.80
C GLY A 14 -20.39 -9.49 13.38
N SER A 15 -20.14 -10.24 14.44
CA SER A 15 -18.84 -10.41 15.07
C SER A 15 -17.84 -11.01 14.08
N ASN A 16 -16.56 -10.68 14.24
CA ASN A 16 -15.46 -11.19 13.41
C ASN A 16 -15.62 -10.95 11.89
N THR A 17 -16.32 -9.89 11.51
CA THR A 17 -16.42 -9.48 10.11
C THR A 17 -15.13 -8.81 9.64
N PHE A 18 -14.58 -9.26 8.51
CA PHE A 18 -13.43 -8.64 7.85
C PHE A 18 -13.84 -7.96 6.54
N PHE A 19 -13.37 -6.72 6.37
CA PHE A 19 -13.56 -5.94 5.15
C PHE A 19 -12.21 -5.62 4.52
N GLY A 20 -11.99 -6.11 3.30
CA GLY A 20 -10.87 -5.71 2.46
C GLY A 20 -11.04 -4.30 1.89
N ASN A 21 -9.98 -3.83 1.23
CA ASN A 21 -9.94 -2.51 0.62
C ASN A 21 -11.01 -2.35 -0.47
N GLY A 22 -11.73 -1.23 -0.45
CA GLY A 22 -12.73 -0.91 -1.48
C GLY A 22 -14.02 -1.75 -1.41
N VAL A 23 -14.27 -2.48 -0.32
CA VAL A 23 -15.56 -3.13 -0.10
C VAL A 23 -16.68 -2.08 -0.03
N ILE A 24 -17.78 -2.36 -0.71
CA ILE A 24 -18.98 -1.52 -0.68
C ILE A 24 -20.08 -2.27 0.06
N VAL A 25 -20.55 -1.70 1.16
CA VAL A 25 -21.73 -2.17 1.88
C VAL A 25 -22.90 -1.23 1.59
N PRO A 26 -23.91 -1.67 0.81
CA PRO A 26 -25.13 -0.89 0.63
C PRO A 26 -25.81 -0.60 1.98
N GLY A 27 -26.45 0.56 2.13
CA GLY A 27 -27.18 0.88 3.35
C GLY A 27 -28.37 -0.07 3.57
N GLY A 28 -28.63 -0.47 4.82
CA GLY A 28 -29.75 -1.35 5.17
C GLY A 28 -29.40 -2.85 5.19
N GLN A 29 -28.12 -3.20 5.11
CA GLN A 29 -27.65 -4.58 5.13
C GLN A 29 -27.49 -5.08 6.58
N ARG A 30 -27.78 -6.37 6.81
CA ARG A 30 -27.38 -7.10 8.01
C ARG A 30 -26.45 -8.24 7.60
N LEU A 31 -25.16 -8.08 7.86
CA LEU A 31 -24.16 -9.09 7.52
C LEU A 31 -23.97 -10.09 8.68
N PRO A 32 -23.80 -11.39 8.40
CA PRO A 32 -23.66 -12.42 9.42
C PRO A 32 -22.28 -12.40 10.11
N ASP A 33 -22.15 -13.17 11.18
CA ASP A 33 -20.87 -13.36 11.90
C ASP A 33 -19.84 -14.13 11.04
N ASP A 34 -18.56 -13.91 11.32
CA ASP A 34 -17.42 -14.64 10.74
C ASP A 34 -17.34 -14.56 9.21
N ILE A 35 -17.70 -13.42 8.62
CA ILE A 35 -17.65 -13.20 7.17
C ILE A 35 -16.38 -12.45 6.74
N LEU A 36 -15.80 -12.86 5.62
CA LEU A 36 -14.69 -12.16 4.97
C LEU A 36 -15.14 -11.60 3.62
N LEU A 37 -15.06 -10.28 3.44
CA LEU A 37 -15.26 -9.63 2.15
C LEU A 37 -13.91 -9.18 1.60
N GLY A 38 -13.47 -9.78 0.51
CA GLY A 38 -12.23 -9.41 -0.17
C GLY A 38 -12.34 -8.06 -0.88
N ILE A 39 -11.21 -7.60 -1.44
CA ILE A 39 -11.12 -6.27 -2.06
C ILE A 39 -12.21 -6.03 -3.09
N CYS A 40 -12.68 -4.79 -3.23
CA CYS A 40 -13.66 -4.33 -4.22
C CYS A 40 -15.00 -5.10 -4.25
N THR A 41 -15.29 -5.93 -3.24
CA THR A 41 -16.51 -6.76 -3.19
C THR A 41 -17.73 -5.93 -2.79
N ILE A 42 -18.88 -6.20 -3.41
CA ILE A 42 -20.16 -5.61 -3.00
C ILE A 42 -20.88 -6.56 -2.05
N ALA A 43 -21.23 -6.08 -0.86
CA ALA A 43 -21.92 -6.87 0.15
C ALA A 43 -23.40 -7.09 -0.21
N ASP A 44 -23.88 -8.33 -0.02
CA ASP A 44 -25.29 -8.70 -0.18
C ASP A 44 -25.73 -9.70 0.90
N GLN A 45 -26.54 -9.24 1.84
CA GLN A 45 -27.12 -10.07 2.91
C GLN A 45 -27.93 -11.26 2.39
N LYS A 46 -28.41 -11.23 1.14
CA LYS A 46 -29.23 -12.32 0.59
C LYS A 46 -28.40 -13.56 0.23
N THR A 47 -27.13 -13.36 -0.13
CA THR A 47 -26.25 -14.44 -0.58
C THR A 47 -25.24 -14.84 0.49
N MET A 48 -24.82 -13.87 1.30
CA MET A 48 -23.72 -14.00 2.26
C MET A 48 -24.12 -14.77 3.52
N ARG A 49 -23.33 -15.79 3.89
CA ARG A 49 -23.58 -16.69 5.02
C ARG A 49 -22.51 -16.56 6.10
N SER A 50 -22.82 -16.98 7.32
CA SER A 50 -21.81 -17.00 8.39
C SER A 50 -20.67 -17.96 8.04
N GLY A 51 -19.42 -17.56 8.37
CA GLY A 51 -18.22 -18.35 8.06
C GLY A 51 -17.79 -18.34 6.59
N SER A 52 -18.47 -17.58 5.72
CA SER A 52 -18.17 -17.55 4.28
C SER A 52 -17.20 -16.43 3.90
N ALA A 53 -16.47 -16.63 2.80
CA ALA A 53 -15.56 -15.64 2.23
C ALA A 53 -16.01 -15.29 0.82
N TRP A 54 -16.04 -14.00 0.48
CA TRP A 54 -16.55 -13.50 -0.79
C TRP A 54 -15.55 -12.58 -1.48
N PHE A 55 -15.55 -12.60 -2.81
CA PHE A 55 -14.66 -11.80 -3.65
C PHE A 55 -15.35 -11.45 -4.96
N GLY A 56 -14.95 -10.37 -5.63
CA GLY A 56 -15.35 -10.12 -7.01
C GLY A 56 -16.51 -9.14 -7.20
N HIS A 57 -16.71 -8.77 -8.47
CA HIS A 57 -17.91 -8.11 -8.95
C HIS A 57 -18.30 -8.69 -10.32
N PRO A 58 -19.36 -9.52 -10.41
CA PRO A 58 -20.28 -9.92 -9.33
C PRO A 58 -19.58 -10.75 -8.24
N ALA A 59 -20.07 -10.64 -7.00
CA ALA A 59 -19.49 -11.35 -5.86
C ALA A 59 -19.66 -12.87 -6.01
N PHE A 60 -18.59 -13.61 -5.79
CA PHE A 60 -18.56 -15.07 -5.73
C PHE A 60 -17.90 -15.54 -4.44
N GLU A 61 -18.30 -16.71 -3.96
CA GLU A 61 -17.78 -17.30 -2.73
C GLU A 61 -16.43 -17.97 -2.98
N LEU A 62 -15.46 -17.72 -2.10
CA LEU A 62 -14.14 -18.35 -2.13
C LEU A 62 -14.21 -19.71 -1.42
N PRO A 63 -13.94 -20.82 -2.11
CA PRO A 63 -14.14 -22.16 -1.56
C PRO A 63 -13.12 -22.54 -0.48
N HIS A 64 -11.92 -21.96 -0.50
CA HIS A 64 -10.86 -22.25 0.45
C HIS A 64 -10.23 -20.95 0.96
N ARG A 65 -10.42 -20.68 2.25
CA ARG A 65 -9.69 -19.66 2.97
C ARG A 65 -8.37 -20.26 3.44
N GLU A 66 -7.26 -19.63 3.08
CA GLU A 66 -5.97 -19.97 3.67
C GLU A 66 -5.93 -19.41 5.09
N VAL A 67 -6.31 -20.23 6.06
CA VAL A 67 -6.18 -19.93 7.49
C VAL A 67 -4.78 -20.37 7.93
N VAL A 68 -3.98 -19.40 8.37
CA VAL A 68 -2.64 -19.68 8.88
C VAL A 68 -2.74 -19.75 10.40
N GLU A 69 -2.53 -20.95 10.96
CA GLU A 69 -2.59 -21.16 12.40
C GLU A 69 -1.33 -20.60 13.08
N TYR A 70 -1.54 -19.60 13.94
CA TYR A 70 -0.57 -19.13 14.92
C TYR A 70 -1.14 -19.33 16.32
N ASP A 71 -0.28 -19.47 17.34
CA ASP A 71 -0.75 -19.46 18.72
C ASP A 71 -1.60 -18.21 18.97
N ALA A 72 -2.69 -18.37 19.72
CA ALA A 72 -3.64 -17.30 20.03
C ALA A 72 -2.96 -16.03 20.60
N GLN A 73 -1.85 -16.20 21.33
CA GLN A 73 -1.04 -15.10 21.87
C GLN A 73 -0.45 -14.13 20.83
N PHE A 74 -0.36 -14.53 19.57
CA PHE A 74 0.14 -13.68 18.51
C PHE A 74 -1.00 -13.00 17.71
N THR A 75 -2.25 -13.43 17.89
CA THR A 75 -3.41 -13.01 17.11
C THR A 75 -4.54 -12.47 17.98
N PHE A 76 -5.23 -13.35 18.71
CA PHE A 76 -6.48 -13.04 19.42
C PHE A 76 -6.30 -12.69 20.90
N ASP A 77 -5.39 -13.37 21.60
CA ASP A 77 -5.24 -13.30 23.07
C ASP A 77 -3.79 -12.95 23.50
N PRO A 78 -3.33 -11.72 23.24
CA PRO A 78 -1.93 -11.35 23.45
C PRO A 78 -1.51 -11.43 24.92
N THR A 79 -0.30 -11.93 25.17
CA THR A 79 0.29 -11.84 26.51
C THR A 79 0.55 -10.38 26.90
N PRO A 80 0.55 -10.04 28.21
CA PRO A 80 0.81 -8.67 28.66
C PRO A 80 2.11 -8.07 28.12
N TRP A 81 3.15 -8.89 27.96
CA TRP A 81 4.41 -8.45 27.34
C TRP A 81 4.23 -7.99 25.88
N ARG A 82 3.52 -8.77 25.05
CA ARG A 82 3.25 -8.42 23.65
C ARG A 82 2.41 -7.17 23.54
N TYR A 83 1.44 -7.04 24.43
CA TYR A 83 0.61 -5.86 24.55
C TYR A 83 1.46 -4.61 24.84
N THR A 84 2.36 -4.69 25.82
CA THR A 84 3.31 -3.60 26.14
C THR A 84 4.23 -3.27 24.96
N VAL A 85 4.76 -4.27 24.27
CA VAL A 85 5.59 -4.05 23.07
C VAL A 85 4.78 -3.33 21.98
N ARG A 86 3.53 -3.74 21.73
CA ARG A 86 2.65 -3.06 20.76
C ARG A 86 2.41 -1.61 21.17
N ILE A 87 2.04 -1.37 22.44
CA ILE A 87 1.85 -0.01 22.97
C ILE A 87 3.10 0.85 22.78
N PHE A 88 4.29 0.32 23.06
CA PHE A 88 5.53 1.04 22.84
C PHE A 88 5.65 1.53 21.38
N TRP A 89 5.39 0.66 20.40
CA TRP A 89 5.41 1.03 18.98
C TRP A 89 4.29 2.00 18.59
N GLU A 90 3.08 1.83 19.14
CA GLU A 90 1.98 2.77 18.94
C GLU A 90 2.34 4.16 19.50
N LEU A 91 3.03 4.23 20.64
CA LEU A 91 3.51 5.50 21.21
C LEU A 91 4.60 6.14 20.34
N MET A 92 5.46 5.34 19.70
CA MET A 92 6.46 5.87 18.74
C MET A 92 5.82 6.54 17.53
N ARG A 93 4.56 6.24 17.19
CA ARG A 93 3.85 6.95 16.10
C ARG A 93 3.69 8.44 16.37
N PHE A 94 3.60 8.86 17.62
CA PHE A 94 3.55 10.29 17.96
C PHE A 94 4.88 11.01 17.72
N ALA A 95 5.99 10.28 17.65
CA ALA A 95 7.29 10.85 17.32
C ALA A 95 7.48 11.05 15.81
N VAL A 96 6.76 10.29 14.97
CA VAL A 96 6.90 10.37 13.50
C VAL A 96 6.62 11.77 12.95
N PRO A 97 5.55 12.49 13.36
CA PRO A 97 5.29 13.86 12.93
C PRO A 97 6.33 14.90 13.40
N ALA A 98 7.16 14.58 14.40
CA ALA A 98 8.15 15.52 14.91
C ALA A 98 9.20 15.87 13.85
N LEU A 99 9.57 14.92 12.99
CA LEU A 99 10.53 15.20 11.92
C LEU A 99 9.97 16.16 10.86
N PRO A 100 8.76 15.97 10.29
CA PRO A 100 8.13 16.99 9.47
C PRO A 100 8.10 18.37 10.12
N ALA A 101 7.74 18.45 11.39
CA ALA A 101 7.73 19.71 12.11
C ALA A 101 9.14 20.34 12.19
N VAL A 102 10.16 19.59 12.60
CA VAL A 102 11.55 20.08 12.69
C VAL A 102 12.09 20.49 11.32
N THR A 103 11.76 19.74 10.26
CA THR A 103 12.20 20.03 8.90
C THR A 103 11.56 21.31 8.37
N VAL A 104 10.29 21.56 8.67
CA VAL A 104 9.61 22.82 8.35
C VAL A 104 10.22 24.00 9.11
N LEU A 105 10.55 23.83 10.40
CA LEU A 105 11.25 24.86 11.16
C LEU A 105 12.64 25.14 10.60
N ALA A 106 13.39 24.09 10.22
CA ALA A 106 14.69 24.22 9.57
C ALA A 106 14.59 24.94 8.21
N TRP A 107 13.57 24.61 7.42
CA TRP A 107 13.28 25.31 6.17
C TRP A 107 13.04 26.80 6.41
N PHE A 108 12.20 27.14 7.40
CA PHE A 108 11.92 28.53 7.75
C PHE A 108 13.20 29.28 8.19
N ALA A 109 14.03 28.63 9.02
CA ALA A 109 15.32 29.19 9.44
C ALA A 109 16.28 29.41 8.25
N LEU A 110 16.38 28.46 7.32
CA LEU A 110 17.18 28.59 6.11
C LEU A 110 16.70 29.74 5.22
N VAL A 111 15.40 29.84 4.98
CA VAL A 111 14.81 30.90 4.15
C VAL A 111 15.04 32.27 4.79
N THR A 112 14.81 32.41 6.09
CA THR A 112 14.99 33.68 6.81
C THR A 112 16.46 34.11 6.90
N ALA A 113 17.40 33.17 7.04
CA ALA A 113 18.83 33.47 7.06
C ALA A 113 19.34 34.12 5.76
N TRP A 114 18.67 33.87 4.63
CA TRP A 114 19.02 34.44 3.32
C TRP A 114 18.09 35.59 2.91
N SER A 115 17.21 36.06 3.78
CA SER A 115 16.20 37.09 3.44
C SER A 115 16.78 38.45 3.03
N ALA A 116 18.03 38.74 3.40
CA ALA A 116 18.72 39.98 3.08
C ALA A 116 19.37 40.00 1.68
N VAL A 117 19.40 38.88 0.95
CA VAL A 117 19.97 38.83 -0.41
C VAL A 117 19.03 39.48 -1.42
N PRO A 118 19.53 39.94 -2.58
CA PRO A 118 18.69 40.52 -3.62
C PRO A 118 17.55 39.58 -4.01
N LEU A 119 16.34 40.14 -4.20
CA LEU A 119 15.12 39.36 -4.47
C LEU A 119 15.27 38.30 -5.58
N PRO A 120 15.94 38.59 -6.73
CA PRO A 120 16.14 37.56 -7.75
C PRO A 120 16.97 36.37 -7.26
N LEU A 121 18.02 36.62 -6.48
CA LEU A 121 18.87 35.56 -5.92
C LEU A 121 18.12 34.76 -4.86
N PHE A 122 17.31 35.44 -4.04
CA PHE A 122 16.48 34.78 -3.05
C PHE A 122 15.48 33.81 -3.70
N LEU A 123 14.72 34.30 -4.70
CA LEU A 123 13.67 33.51 -5.36
C LEU A 123 14.20 32.40 -6.25
N LEU A 124 15.32 32.62 -6.95
CA LEU A 124 15.84 31.66 -7.94
C LEU A 124 16.87 30.68 -7.36
N VAL A 125 17.48 30.99 -6.22
CA VAL A 125 18.55 30.16 -5.65
C VAL A 125 18.25 29.77 -4.21
N ALA A 126 18.12 30.74 -3.29
CA ALA A 126 18.03 30.43 -1.87
C ALA A 126 16.77 29.62 -1.53
N LEU A 127 15.61 30.06 -2.01
CA LEU A 127 14.33 29.39 -1.76
C LEU A 127 14.26 27.99 -2.39
N PRO A 128 14.58 27.79 -3.70
CA PRO A 128 14.64 26.45 -4.29
C PRO A 128 15.65 25.53 -3.60
N ALA A 129 16.84 26.03 -3.24
CA ALA A 129 17.86 25.23 -2.56
C ALA A 129 17.40 24.78 -1.17
N ALA A 130 16.83 25.68 -0.37
CA ALA A 130 16.29 25.34 0.95
C ALA A 130 15.18 24.28 0.84
N THR A 131 14.24 24.45 -0.09
CA THR A 131 13.17 23.47 -0.34
C THR A 131 13.73 22.12 -0.79
N PHE A 132 14.69 22.12 -1.71
CA PHE A 132 15.32 20.91 -2.21
C PHE A 132 16.06 20.16 -1.10
N ILE A 133 16.84 20.86 -0.26
CA ILE A 133 17.56 20.28 0.88
C ILE A 133 16.58 19.60 1.85
N CYS A 134 15.46 20.26 2.16
CA CYS A 134 14.42 19.68 3.03
C CYS A 134 13.75 18.46 2.39
N GLY A 135 13.46 18.49 1.09
CA GLY A 135 12.92 17.32 0.37
C GLY A 135 13.88 16.13 0.36
N VAL A 136 15.18 16.38 0.20
CA VAL A 136 16.22 15.35 0.34
C VAL A 136 16.27 14.81 1.78
N ALA A 137 16.15 15.67 2.80
CA ALA A 137 16.12 15.22 4.19
C ALA A 137 14.92 14.30 4.50
N PHE A 138 13.72 14.62 3.99
CA PHE A 138 12.53 13.78 4.13
C PHE A 138 12.69 12.40 3.50
N THR A 139 13.17 12.36 2.26
CA THR A 139 13.38 11.10 1.54
C THR A 139 14.50 10.27 2.16
N ALA A 140 15.60 10.90 2.58
CA ALA A 140 16.69 10.23 3.28
C ALA A 140 16.24 9.63 4.62
N PHE A 141 15.42 10.36 5.39
CA PHE A 141 14.88 9.85 6.64
C PHE A 141 14.08 8.55 6.46
N VAL A 142 13.22 8.50 5.45
CA VAL A 142 12.40 7.31 5.20
C VAL A 142 13.26 6.13 4.74
N VAL A 143 14.27 6.37 3.91
CA VAL A 143 15.25 5.33 3.54
C VAL A 143 16.00 4.81 4.77
N VAL A 144 16.52 5.69 5.62
CA VAL A 144 17.24 5.31 6.86
C VAL A 144 16.32 4.56 7.82
N THR A 145 15.09 5.03 8.00
CA THR A 145 14.08 4.38 8.85
C THR A 145 13.76 2.99 8.33
N LYS A 146 13.56 2.81 7.02
CA LYS A 146 13.34 1.51 6.40
C LYS A 146 14.46 0.52 6.71
N TRP A 147 15.70 0.92 6.44
CA TRP A 147 16.86 0.03 6.60
C TRP A 147 17.20 -0.24 8.07
N SER A 148 16.92 0.70 8.97
CA SER A 148 17.15 0.52 10.42
C SER A 148 16.07 -0.33 11.11
N LEU A 149 14.79 -0.17 10.74
CA LEU A 149 13.68 -0.89 11.38
C LEU A 149 13.41 -2.26 10.76
N LEU A 150 13.44 -2.35 9.43
CA LEU A 150 13.01 -3.53 8.67
C LEU A 150 14.15 -4.23 7.93
N GLY A 151 15.19 -3.47 7.54
CA GLY A 151 16.29 -4.00 6.74
C GLY A 151 15.83 -4.42 5.34
N LYS A 152 16.29 -5.57 4.85
CA LYS A 152 15.81 -6.18 3.60
C LYS A 152 14.66 -7.14 3.91
N VAL A 153 13.45 -6.79 3.51
CA VAL A 153 12.26 -7.61 3.74
C VAL A 153 12.19 -8.75 2.73
N GLN A 154 11.76 -9.92 3.19
CA GLN A 154 11.51 -11.12 2.38
C GLN A 154 10.05 -11.53 2.53
N PRO A 155 9.48 -12.30 1.56
CA PRO A 155 8.16 -12.89 1.71
C PRO A 155 8.03 -13.63 3.03
N ALA A 156 7.01 -13.29 3.80
CA ALA A 156 6.83 -13.79 5.15
C ALA A 156 5.39 -13.58 5.64
N MET A 157 5.08 -14.26 6.74
CA MET A 157 3.85 -14.08 7.48
C MET A 157 4.19 -13.60 8.89
N HIS A 158 3.57 -12.49 9.30
CA HIS A 158 3.83 -11.85 10.57
C HIS A 158 2.51 -11.61 11.31
N PRO A 159 2.28 -12.24 12.46
CA PRO A 159 1.04 -12.05 13.19
C PRO A 159 0.99 -10.65 13.83
N LEU A 160 -0.22 -10.14 14.09
CA LEU A 160 -0.50 -8.76 14.55
C LEU A 160 0.33 -8.34 15.77
N TRP A 161 0.42 -9.22 16.76
CA TRP A 161 1.13 -8.96 18.02
C TRP A 161 2.62 -9.31 17.95
N SER A 162 3.16 -9.44 16.74
CA SER A 162 4.61 -9.47 16.53
C SER A 162 5.20 -8.06 16.57
N SER A 163 6.40 -7.95 17.14
CA SER A 163 7.16 -6.70 17.09
C SER A 163 7.46 -6.28 15.64
N TRP A 164 7.59 -7.25 14.73
CA TRP A 164 7.85 -7.00 13.31
C TRP A 164 6.67 -6.28 12.65
N ALA A 165 5.43 -6.78 12.82
CA ALA A 165 4.24 -6.13 12.26
C ALA A 165 4.08 -4.69 12.77
N SER A 166 4.45 -4.41 14.01
CA SER A 166 4.40 -3.07 14.60
C SER A 166 5.46 -2.12 14.02
N ARG A 167 6.67 -2.63 13.74
CA ARG A 167 7.73 -1.86 13.05
C ARG A 167 7.36 -1.56 11.60
N TRP A 168 6.75 -2.52 10.92
CA TRP A 168 6.25 -2.35 9.56
C TRP A 168 5.17 -1.28 9.51
N ASP A 169 4.20 -1.34 10.43
CA ASP A 169 3.11 -0.36 10.54
C ASP A 169 3.61 1.06 10.88
N LEU A 170 4.69 1.18 11.66
CA LEU A 170 5.38 2.45 11.90
C LEU A 170 6.08 2.98 10.64
N MET A 171 6.71 2.10 9.86
CA MET A 171 7.35 2.46 8.60
C MET A 171 6.34 2.95 7.56
N CYS A 172 5.17 2.31 7.44
CA CYS A 172 4.08 2.77 6.57
C CYS A 172 3.65 4.19 6.93
N LEU A 173 3.47 4.48 8.23
CA LEU A 173 3.14 5.82 8.70
C LEU A 173 4.26 6.83 8.39
N ALA A 174 5.51 6.45 8.61
CA ALA A 174 6.67 7.30 8.32
C ALA A 174 6.77 7.64 6.82
N TRP A 175 6.50 6.67 5.95
CA TRP A 175 6.41 6.89 4.51
C TRP A 175 5.31 7.91 4.18
N HIS A 176 4.09 7.63 4.61
CA HIS A 176 2.90 8.43 4.29
C HIS A 176 3.04 9.90 4.73
N LEU A 177 3.56 10.15 5.94
CA LEU A 177 3.68 11.51 6.47
C LEU A 177 4.91 12.28 5.99
N SER A 178 5.97 11.58 5.56
CA SER A 178 7.26 12.22 5.26
C SER A 178 7.61 12.14 3.78
N ALA A 179 7.69 10.94 3.22
CA ALA A 179 8.12 10.75 1.84
C ALA A 179 6.97 10.94 0.84
N GLY A 180 5.78 10.40 1.10
CA GLY A 180 4.64 10.40 0.16
C GLY A 180 4.41 11.73 -0.57
N PRO A 181 4.23 12.87 0.15
CA PRO A 181 4.01 14.18 -0.46
C PRO A 181 5.18 14.70 -1.30
N ILE A 182 6.42 14.31 -0.99
CA ILE A 182 7.62 14.71 -1.74
C ILE A 182 7.80 13.80 -2.96
N VAL A 183 7.57 12.50 -2.79
CA VAL A 183 7.77 11.49 -3.82
C VAL A 183 6.77 11.63 -4.95
N SER A 184 5.52 12.03 -4.67
CA SER A 184 4.53 12.36 -5.70
C SER A 184 4.97 13.52 -6.60
N GLN A 185 5.80 14.45 -6.10
CA GLN A 185 6.36 15.53 -6.92
C GLN A 185 7.49 15.04 -7.86
N LEU A 186 8.00 13.83 -7.64
CA LEU A 186 9.04 13.21 -8.46
C LEU A 186 8.45 12.33 -9.58
N ASP A 187 7.14 12.23 -9.69
CA ASP A 187 6.47 11.45 -10.74
C ASP A 187 6.95 11.86 -12.14
N GLY A 188 7.20 10.86 -12.98
CA GLY A 188 7.74 11.06 -14.33
C GLY A 188 9.23 11.46 -14.38
N THR A 189 9.92 11.59 -13.24
CA THR A 189 11.35 11.94 -13.20
C THR A 189 12.27 10.72 -13.03
N LEU A 190 13.54 10.85 -13.42
CA LEU A 190 14.56 9.83 -13.15
C LEU A 190 14.92 9.72 -11.66
N MET A 191 14.65 10.77 -10.87
CA MET A 191 14.94 10.80 -9.43
C MET A 191 14.07 9.81 -8.66
N LEU A 192 12.81 9.66 -9.07
CA LEU A 192 11.89 8.69 -8.47
C LEU A 192 12.48 7.27 -8.53
N ASN A 193 12.99 6.86 -9.70
CA ASN A 193 13.59 5.53 -9.87
C ASN A 193 14.78 5.30 -8.95
N ALA A 194 15.62 6.32 -8.72
CA ALA A 194 16.75 6.21 -7.81
C ALA A 194 16.29 6.03 -6.35
N LEU A 195 15.28 6.80 -5.94
CA LEU A 195 14.70 6.71 -4.60
C LEU A 195 14.02 5.36 -4.36
N LEU A 196 13.22 4.87 -5.31
CA LEU A 196 12.55 3.57 -5.20
C LEU A 196 13.56 2.42 -5.08
N ARG A 197 14.67 2.47 -5.82
CA ARG A 197 15.74 1.48 -5.67
C ARG A 197 16.43 1.58 -4.31
N ALA A 198 16.59 2.78 -3.77
CA ALA A 198 17.16 2.97 -2.43
C ALA A 198 16.26 2.40 -1.32
N THR A 199 14.95 2.30 -1.54
CA THR A 199 14.00 1.72 -0.56
C THR A 199 13.86 0.21 -0.71
N GLY A 200 14.25 -0.37 -1.85
CA GLY A 200 14.30 -1.82 -2.06
C GLY A 200 13.59 -2.31 -3.32
N VAL A 201 12.87 -1.43 -4.03
CA VAL A 201 12.16 -1.79 -5.27
C VAL A 201 13.18 -2.17 -6.34
N ASN A 202 12.94 -3.28 -7.03
CA ASN A 202 13.73 -3.63 -8.22
C ASN A 202 13.10 -2.99 -9.46
N VAL A 203 13.68 -1.87 -9.92
CA VAL A 203 13.23 -1.15 -11.12
C VAL A 203 14.22 -1.33 -12.26
N GLY A 204 13.77 -1.91 -13.37
CA GLY A 204 14.52 -2.10 -14.62
C GLY A 204 14.75 -0.80 -15.41
N ARG A 205 15.10 -0.96 -16.69
CA ARG A 205 15.36 0.14 -17.63
C ARG A 205 14.09 0.52 -18.39
N ARG A 206 13.89 1.81 -18.63
CA ARG A 206 12.74 2.34 -19.42
C ARG A 206 11.37 1.93 -18.84
N VAL A 207 11.29 1.76 -17.51
CA VAL A 207 10.03 1.55 -16.80
C VAL A 207 9.29 2.88 -16.74
N VAL A 208 7.99 2.84 -17.05
CA VAL A 208 7.08 3.98 -16.90
C VAL A 208 6.19 3.70 -15.71
N LEU A 209 6.23 4.59 -14.72
CA LEU A 209 5.39 4.52 -13.52
C LEU A 209 4.26 5.56 -13.66
N GLY A 210 3.04 5.17 -13.31
CA GLY A 210 1.86 6.01 -13.25
C GLY A 210 1.95 7.04 -12.13
N SER A 211 1.14 8.09 -12.23
CA SER A 211 1.09 9.16 -11.23
C SER A 211 0.53 8.65 -9.90
N GLY A 212 1.12 9.09 -8.78
CA GLY A 212 0.71 8.68 -7.44
C GLY A 212 1.20 7.28 -7.04
N PHE A 213 1.88 6.55 -7.93
CA PHE A 213 2.38 5.19 -7.67
C PHE A 213 3.18 5.09 -6.38
N ALA A 214 4.03 6.07 -6.11
CA ALA A 214 4.97 6.04 -4.99
C ALA A 214 4.51 6.89 -3.80
N GLU A 215 3.29 7.44 -3.81
CA GLU A 215 2.74 8.17 -2.66
C GLU A 215 2.55 7.24 -1.45
N ASP A 216 2.09 6.01 -1.69
CA ASP A 216 1.90 4.99 -0.68
C ASP A 216 2.61 3.68 -1.07
N LEU A 217 3.79 3.45 -0.49
CA LEU A 217 4.66 2.33 -0.82
C LEU A 217 5.02 1.52 0.44
N PRO A 218 4.12 0.67 0.95
CA PRO A 218 4.34 -0.07 2.18
C PRO A 218 5.45 -1.12 2.06
N ASP A 219 5.54 -1.82 0.93
CA ASP A 219 6.41 -3.00 0.76
C ASP A 219 7.36 -2.88 -0.44
N PRO A 220 8.32 -1.94 -0.43
CA PRO A 220 9.20 -1.71 -1.57
C PRO A 220 9.99 -2.95 -1.99
N ASP A 221 10.48 -3.76 -1.04
CA ASP A 221 11.27 -4.98 -1.33
C ASP A 221 10.47 -6.08 -2.03
N MET A 222 9.13 -6.00 -2.03
CA MET A 222 8.25 -6.99 -2.66
C MET A 222 8.03 -6.69 -4.15
N LEU A 223 8.37 -5.49 -4.63
CA LEU A 223 8.04 -5.06 -5.97
C LEU A 223 9.21 -5.24 -6.94
N THR A 224 8.92 -5.88 -8.07
CA THR A 224 9.88 -6.05 -9.18
C THR A 224 9.25 -5.63 -10.49
N PHE A 225 9.89 -4.67 -11.16
CA PHE A 225 9.52 -4.13 -12.46
C PHE A 225 10.68 -4.36 -13.43
N GLU A 226 10.49 -5.25 -14.40
CA GLU A 226 11.50 -5.54 -15.41
C GLU A 226 11.52 -4.50 -16.54
N ASP A 227 12.47 -4.62 -17.47
CA ASP A 227 12.73 -3.62 -18.50
C ASP A 227 11.50 -3.32 -19.38
N GLY A 228 11.24 -2.03 -19.61
CA GLY A 228 10.24 -1.55 -20.56
C GLY A 228 8.78 -1.76 -20.14
N CYS A 229 8.51 -2.10 -18.88
CA CYS A 229 7.13 -2.23 -18.40
C CYS A 229 6.48 -0.86 -18.13
N THR A 230 5.16 -0.80 -18.26
CA THR A 230 4.33 0.35 -17.91
C THR A 230 3.42 -0.03 -16.75
N VAL A 231 3.50 0.72 -15.67
CA VAL A 231 2.91 0.36 -14.37
C VAL A 231 2.08 1.54 -13.87
N ASP A 232 0.77 1.49 -14.06
CA ASP A 232 -0.17 2.48 -13.55
C ASP A 232 -1.25 1.76 -12.74
N CYS A 233 -0.87 1.11 -11.65
CA CYS A 233 -1.79 0.24 -10.90
C CYS A 233 -1.61 0.37 -9.40
N LEU A 234 -2.61 -0.12 -8.67
CA LEU A 234 -2.58 -0.25 -7.22
C LEU A 234 -1.97 -1.60 -6.85
N PHE A 235 -1.04 -1.59 -5.90
CA PHE A 235 -0.40 -2.80 -5.42
C PHE A 235 -0.85 -3.10 -4.00
N GLN A 236 -1.25 -4.34 -3.78
CA GLN A 236 -1.54 -4.88 -2.47
C GLN A 236 -0.61 -6.07 -2.24
N ALA A 237 0.69 -5.76 -2.07
CA ALA A 237 1.77 -6.72 -1.82
C ALA A 237 1.70 -7.39 -0.43
N HIS A 238 0.74 -6.95 0.40
CA HIS A 238 0.39 -7.59 1.65
C HIS A 238 -1.13 -7.66 1.83
N THR A 239 -1.58 -8.53 2.72
CA THR A 239 -2.96 -8.56 3.24
C THR A 239 -2.92 -8.81 4.73
N PHE A 240 -3.95 -8.36 5.44
CA PHE A 240 -4.10 -8.59 6.87
C PHE A 240 -5.27 -9.54 7.11
N GLU A 241 -5.04 -10.84 7.01
CA GLU A 241 -6.08 -11.86 7.14
C GLU A 241 -5.91 -12.60 8.46
N ASP A 242 -7.01 -12.76 9.21
CA ASP A 242 -6.97 -13.46 10.52
C ASP A 242 -5.95 -12.89 11.49
N ARG A 243 -5.76 -11.57 11.43
CA ARG A 243 -4.75 -10.86 12.22
C ARG A 243 -3.31 -11.27 11.91
N VAL A 244 -3.07 -11.79 10.71
CA VAL A 244 -1.75 -12.12 10.19
C VAL A 244 -1.49 -11.28 8.95
N LEU A 245 -0.40 -10.51 9.00
CA LEU A 245 0.15 -9.82 7.85
C LEU A 245 0.85 -10.84 6.96
N LYS A 246 0.26 -11.14 5.81
CA LYS A 246 0.87 -12.00 4.79
C LYS A 246 1.40 -11.12 3.68
N MET A 247 2.64 -11.34 3.24
CA MET A 247 3.23 -10.60 2.13
C MET A 247 4.03 -11.52 1.21
N ASP A 248 4.01 -11.18 -0.07
CA ASP A 248 4.80 -11.87 -1.09
C ASP A 248 5.11 -10.92 -2.25
N ARG A 249 6.03 -11.35 -3.12
CA ARG A 249 6.53 -10.56 -4.24
C ARG A 249 5.46 -10.35 -5.29
N ILE A 250 5.48 -9.17 -5.90
CA ILE A 250 4.75 -8.87 -7.13
C ILE A 250 5.79 -8.60 -8.21
N ALA A 251 5.67 -9.34 -9.32
CA ALA A 251 6.57 -9.21 -10.46
C ALA A 251 5.82 -8.76 -11.71
N ILE A 252 6.28 -7.68 -12.33
CA ILE A 252 5.85 -7.24 -13.65
C ILE A 252 7.01 -7.46 -14.60
N ARG A 253 6.84 -8.41 -15.52
CA ARG A 253 7.89 -8.85 -16.44
C ARG A 253 8.13 -7.87 -17.58
N ALA A 254 9.22 -8.08 -18.29
CA ALA A 254 9.69 -7.17 -19.33
C ALA A 254 8.60 -6.84 -20.36
N GLY A 255 8.43 -5.56 -20.67
CA GLY A 255 7.45 -5.05 -21.64
C GLY A 255 5.98 -5.21 -21.25
N ALA A 256 5.65 -5.72 -20.06
CA ALA A 256 4.26 -5.85 -19.61
C ALA A 256 3.63 -4.48 -19.30
N THR A 257 2.32 -4.36 -19.46
CA THR A 257 1.56 -3.15 -19.16
C THR A 257 0.44 -3.46 -18.19
N VAL A 258 0.35 -2.72 -17.08
CA VAL A 258 -0.74 -2.82 -16.12
C VAL A 258 -1.45 -1.48 -16.06
N GLY A 259 -2.73 -1.48 -16.42
CA GLY A 259 -3.52 -0.27 -16.60
C GLY A 259 -4.07 0.34 -15.31
N ASN A 260 -4.46 1.61 -15.42
CA ASN A 260 -4.97 2.45 -14.33
C ASN A 260 -5.99 1.74 -13.42
N ASN A 261 -5.83 1.89 -12.11
CA ASN A 261 -6.71 1.30 -11.09
C ASN A 261 -6.85 -0.23 -11.14
N ALA A 262 -6.04 -0.94 -11.91
CA ALA A 262 -5.92 -2.37 -11.71
C ALA A 262 -5.32 -2.64 -10.32
N VAL A 263 -5.73 -3.73 -9.67
CA VAL A 263 -5.20 -4.14 -8.37
C VAL A 263 -4.41 -5.43 -8.53
N LEU A 264 -3.14 -5.39 -8.14
CA LEU A 264 -2.29 -6.57 -8.09
C LEU A 264 -2.16 -7.05 -6.64
N LEU A 265 -2.71 -8.23 -6.33
CA LEU A 265 -2.54 -8.85 -5.03
C LEU A 265 -1.14 -9.50 -4.91
N TYR A 266 -0.69 -9.71 -3.67
CA TYR A 266 0.58 -10.34 -3.35
C TYR A 266 0.78 -11.69 -4.06
N GLY A 267 2.00 -11.95 -4.50
CA GLY A 267 2.35 -13.15 -5.26
C GLY A 267 2.05 -13.08 -6.76
N ALA A 268 1.40 -12.01 -7.26
CA ALA A 268 1.08 -11.88 -8.68
C ALA A 268 2.34 -11.83 -9.57
N ASP A 269 2.33 -12.56 -10.69
CA ASP A 269 3.39 -12.58 -11.71
C ASP A 269 2.80 -12.26 -13.09
N ILE A 270 3.04 -11.04 -13.57
CA ILE A 270 2.52 -10.53 -14.84
C ILE A 270 3.51 -10.86 -15.96
N GLY A 271 3.20 -11.86 -16.78
CA GLY A 271 4.08 -12.36 -17.84
C GLY A 271 4.58 -11.31 -18.83
N ALA A 272 5.71 -11.61 -19.48
CA ALA A 272 6.39 -10.65 -20.37
C ALA A 272 5.48 -10.21 -21.52
N GLY A 273 5.40 -8.90 -21.77
CA GLY A 273 4.53 -8.33 -22.80
C GLY A 273 3.02 -8.50 -22.56
N ALA A 274 2.61 -9.05 -21.40
CA ALA A 274 1.20 -9.18 -21.06
C ALA A 274 0.59 -7.81 -20.76
N ARG A 275 -0.73 -7.70 -20.95
CA ARG A 275 -1.48 -6.47 -20.73
C ARG A 275 -2.61 -6.74 -19.74
N VAL A 276 -2.70 -5.95 -18.68
CA VAL A 276 -3.82 -5.98 -17.74
C VAL A 276 -4.64 -4.72 -17.95
N ALA A 277 -5.91 -4.90 -18.31
CA ALA A 277 -6.83 -3.80 -18.54
C ALA A 277 -7.06 -2.99 -17.25
N PRO A 278 -7.37 -1.69 -17.36
CA PRO A 278 -7.75 -0.86 -16.22
C PRO A 278 -8.87 -1.49 -15.38
N GLN A 279 -8.88 -1.19 -14.08
CA GLN A 279 -9.89 -1.68 -13.11
C GLN A 279 -9.99 -3.22 -13.00
N SER A 280 -9.00 -3.95 -13.49
CA SER A 280 -8.94 -5.40 -13.34
C SER A 280 -8.28 -5.80 -12.03
N VAL A 281 -8.57 -6.99 -11.54
CA VAL A 281 -8.00 -7.49 -10.28
C VAL A 281 -7.31 -8.82 -10.53
N VAL A 282 -5.98 -8.82 -10.34
CA VAL A 282 -5.14 -10.01 -10.42
C VAL A 282 -5.07 -10.63 -9.03
N LEU A 283 -5.45 -11.90 -8.95
CA LEU A 283 -5.56 -12.66 -7.71
C LEU A 283 -4.18 -12.97 -7.11
N LYS A 284 -4.22 -13.41 -5.84
CA LYS A 284 -3.03 -13.85 -5.10
C LYS A 284 -2.36 -15.00 -5.83
N HIS A 285 -1.04 -14.94 -5.96
CA HIS A 285 -0.25 -15.95 -6.66
C HIS A 285 -0.73 -16.27 -8.10
N GLU A 286 -1.51 -15.38 -8.72
CA GLU A 286 -1.95 -15.55 -10.10
C GLU A 286 -0.81 -15.23 -11.05
N ARG A 287 -0.58 -16.13 -12.01
CA ARG A 287 0.42 -15.97 -13.05
C ARG A 287 -0.24 -15.72 -14.40
N LEU A 288 -0.05 -14.53 -14.93
CA LEU A 288 -0.54 -14.17 -16.25
C LEU A 288 0.46 -14.61 -17.31
N GLN A 289 -0.03 -15.23 -18.39
CA GLN A 289 0.81 -15.73 -19.46
C GLN A 289 1.38 -14.58 -20.31
N PRO A 290 2.61 -14.73 -20.84
CA PRO A 290 3.23 -13.73 -21.70
C PRO A 290 2.40 -13.37 -22.93
N GLY A 291 2.41 -12.09 -23.32
CA GLY A 291 1.83 -11.60 -24.57
C GLY A 291 0.30 -11.61 -24.68
N LEU A 292 -0.41 -12.06 -23.64
CA LEU A 292 -1.88 -12.04 -23.60
C LEU A 292 -2.42 -10.76 -22.96
N THR A 293 -3.67 -10.43 -23.30
CA THR A 293 -4.42 -9.36 -22.62
C THR A 293 -5.39 -9.98 -21.62
N TYR A 294 -5.47 -9.39 -20.44
CA TYR A 294 -6.35 -9.82 -19.36
C TYR A 294 -7.25 -8.68 -18.92
N ALA A 295 -8.49 -8.99 -18.60
CA ALA A 295 -9.45 -8.03 -18.06
C ALA A 295 -10.38 -8.67 -17.03
N GLY A 296 -10.91 -7.84 -16.13
CA GLY A 296 -12.01 -8.22 -15.24
C GLY A 296 -11.59 -8.42 -13.78
N PHE A 297 -12.59 -8.73 -12.97
CA PHE A 297 -12.47 -8.91 -11.52
C PHE A 297 -13.28 -10.17 -11.13
N PRO A 298 -12.66 -11.36 -11.24
CA PRO A 298 -11.23 -11.63 -11.44
C PRO A 298 -10.77 -11.54 -12.91
N THR A 299 -9.46 -11.45 -13.13
CA THR A 299 -8.88 -11.40 -14.48
C THR A 299 -9.15 -12.65 -15.31
N ARG A 300 -9.43 -12.46 -16.59
CA ARG A 300 -9.52 -13.53 -17.61
C ARG A 300 -8.87 -13.06 -18.93
N PRO A 301 -8.32 -13.97 -19.74
CA PRO A 301 -7.82 -13.62 -21.07
C PRO A 301 -8.91 -13.04 -21.97
N VAL A 302 -8.58 -12.02 -22.76
CA VAL A 302 -9.46 -11.35 -23.74
C VAL A 302 -8.79 -11.14 -25.09
#